data_AF-A0A969Q0J7-F1
#
_entry.id   AF-A0A969Q0J7-F1
#
_cell.length_a   1.000
_cell.length_b   1.000
_cell.length_c   1.000
_cell.angle_alpha   90.00
_cell.angle_beta   90.00
_cell.angle_gamma   90.00
#
_symmetry.space_group_name_H-M   'P 1'
#
loop_
_entity.id
_entity.type
_entity.pdbx_description
1 polymer ?
#
loop_
_entity_poly.entity_id
_entity_poly.type
_entity_poly.pdbx_seq_one_letter_code
_entity_poly.pdbx_strand_id
1 'polypeptide(L)'
;DVFGLTGEGSAGFNGNGQTSANGQGSVQRSERVRLSVAATVTSVFGNGNLAISGLQEMRVNAEMRVLGVQGIVRLKDISTDNTIRYDQIAEARVSYGGAGRVSELQQPALLHQLYDRVSPF
;
A
#
# COMPACT_ATOMS: atom_id res chain seq x y z
N ASP A 1 69.61 28.11 17.70
CA ASP A 1 69.00 27.34 18.79
C ASP A 1 67.50 27.21 18.52
N VAL A 2 66.72 26.17 18.80
CA VAL A 2 66.85 24.78 19.29
C VAL A 2 65.39 24.27 19.30
N PHE A 3 65.14 23.03 18.85
CA PHE A 3 64.04 22.11 19.25
C PHE A 3 62.54 22.51 19.16
N GLY A 4 61.73 21.64 18.52
CA GLY A 4 60.27 21.64 18.63
C GLY A 4 59.75 20.77 19.79
N LEU A 5 58.43 20.80 20.05
CA LEU A 5 57.55 19.67 20.47
C LEU A 5 56.14 20.17 20.87
N THR A 6 55.11 19.42 20.41
CA THR A 6 53.76 19.18 20.98
C THR A 6 52.74 20.30 21.20
N GLY A 7 51.74 20.33 20.31
CA GLY A 7 50.37 19.87 20.63
C GLY A 7 49.59 20.60 21.72
N GLU A 8 48.82 21.62 21.32
CA GLU A 8 47.59 22.03 22.00
C GLU A 8 46.47 22.10 20.96
N GLY A 9 45.47 21.24 21.12
CA GLY A 9 44.32 21.14 20.24
C GLY A 9 43.46 22.39 20.32
N SER A 10 43.30 23.08 19.19
CA SER A 10 42.29 24.12 19.04
C SER A 10 40.90 23.48 19.03
N ALA A 11 40.15 23.63 20.12
CA ALA A 11 38.72 23.36 20.14
C ALA A 11 37.99 24.39 19.27
N GLY A 12 37.77 24.04 18.00
CA GLY A 12 36.97 24.80 17.06
C GLY A 12 35.82 23.95 16.53
N PHE A 13 34.68 23.95 17.24
CA PHE A 13 33.42 23.42 16.71
C PHE A 13 32.39 24.55 16.67
N ASN A 14 32.45 25.35 15.61
CA ASN A 14 31.31 26.16 15.19
C ASN A 14 30.48 25.29 14.23
N GLY A 15 29.57 24.50 14.78
CA GLY A 15 28.63 23.69 14.01
C GLY A 15 27.27 24.37 13.94
N ASN A 16 27.05 25.25 12.96
CA ASN A 16 25.70 25.64 12.55
C ASN A 16 25.03 24.43 11.87
N GLY A 17 24.42 23.56 12.66
CA GLY A 17 23.65 22.41 12.19
C GLY A 17 22.30 22.83 11.63
N GLN A 18 22.28 23.35 10.39
CA GLN A 18 21.05 23.37 9.59
C GLN A 18 20.89 22.02 8.91
N THR A 19 20.32 21.05 9.64
CA THR A 19 19.90 19.77 9.08
C THR A 19 18.60 19.98 8.29
N SER A 20 18.72 20.42 7.05
CA SER A 20 17.62 20.39 6.09
C SER A 20 17.57 19.01 5.43
N ALA A 21 16.93 18.05 6.10
CA ALA A 21 16.64 16.74 5.51
C ALA A 21 15.41 16.84 4.59
N ASN A 22 15.62 17.37 3.37
CA ASN A 22 14.61 17.31 2.31
C ASN A 22 14.66 15.92 1.64
N GLY A 23 14.19 14.90 2.36
CA GLY A 23 14.03 13.55 1.84
C GLY A 23 12.79 13.45 0.96
N GLN A 24 12.83 14.00 -0.25
CA GLN A 24 11.72 13.89 -1.20
C GLN A 24 11.96 12.73 -2.16
N GLY A 25 11.95 11.51 -1.61
CA GLY A 25 12.02 10.27 -2.38
C GLY A 25 10.63 9.88 -2.90
N SER A 26 10.20 10.44 -4.04
CA SER A 26 9.00 9.97 -4.71
C SER A 26 9.35 8.76 -5.59
N VAL A 27 9.06 7.54 -5.11
CA VAL A 27 9.18 6.32 -5.92
C VAL A 27 7.87 6.10 -6.67
N GLN A 28 7.79 6.52 -7.93
CA GLN A 28 6.71 6.13 -8.83
C GLN A 28 7.01 4.76 -9.45
N ARG A 29 6.42 3.69 -8.91
CA ARG A 29 6.42 2.36 -9.55
C ARG A 29 5.15 2.22 -10.39
N SER A 30 5.29 2.10 -11.71
CA SER A 30 4.17 1.82 -12.62
C SER A 30 4.15 0.33 -12.98
N GLU A 31 3.11 -0.38 -12.55
CA GLU A 31 2.88 -1.77 -12.95
C GLU A 31 1.57 -1.86 -13.75
N ARG A 32 1.62 -2.57 -14.89
CA ARG A 32 0.44 -2.88 -15.69
C ARG A 32 0.05 -4.33 -15.44
N VAL A 33 -1.08 -4.53 -14.76
CA VAL A 33 -1.61 -5.86 -14.46
C VAL A 33 -2.83 -6.12 -15.35
N ARG A 34 -2.85 -7.26 -16.05
CA ARG A 34 -4.00 -7.72 -16.84
C ARG A 34 -4.60 -8.94 -16.17
N LEU A 35 -5.85 -8.84 -15.73
CA LEU A 35 -6.54 -9.89 -15.01
C LEU A 35 -7.94 -10.08 -15.61
N SER A 36 -8.42 -11.31 -15.58
CA SER A 36 -9.79 -11.69 -15.89
C SER A 36 -10.40 -12.28 -14.62
N VAL A 37 -11.57 -11.79 -14.23
CA VAL A 37 -12.25 -12.18 -13.00
C VAL A 37 -13.68 -12.58 -13.32
N ALA A 38 -14.13 -13.71 -12.78
CA ALA A 38 -15.52 -14.10 -12.86
C ALA A 38 -16.39 -13.21 -11.96
N ALA A 39 -17.50 -12.71 -12.51
CA ALA A 39 -18.47 -11.90 -11.77
C ALA A 39 -19.88 -12.43 -12.00
N THR A 40 -20.75 -12.20 -11.02
CA THR A 40 -22.19 -12.49 -11.10
C THR A 40 -23.00 -11.20 -11.05
N VAL A 41 -24.22 -11.25 -11.56
CA VAL A 41 -25.18 -10.15 -11.44
C VAL A 41 -25.82 -10.22 -10.06
N THR A 42 -25.68 -9.16 -9.26
CA THR A 42 -26.26 -9.06 -7.92
C THR A 42 -27.60 -8.37 -7.91
N SER A 43 -27.85 -7.46 -8.87
CA SER A 43 -29.12 -6.73 -8.98
C SER A 43 -29.35 -6.20 -10.39
N VAL A 44 -30.62 -5.99 -10.76
CA VAL A 44 -31.02 -5.36 -12.01
C VAL A 44 -31.73 -4.06 -11.67
N PHE A 45 -31.25 -2.94 -12.21
CA PHE A 45 -31.86 -1.63 -12.03
C PHE A 45 -33.06 -1.46 -12.96
N GLY A 46 -34.01 -0.58 -12.59
CA GLY A 46 -35.24 -0.35 -13.39
C GLY A 46 -35.00 0.18 -14.81
N ASN A 47 -33.81 0.69 -15.10
CA ASN A 47 -33.39 1.10 -16.45
C ASN A 47 -32.73 -0.03 -17.26
N GLY A 48 -32.64 -1.25 -16.73
CA GLY A 48 -32.01 -2.40 -17.39
C GLY A 48 -30.50 -2.51 -17.20
N ASN A 49 -29.88 -1.63 -16.40
CA ASN A 49 -28.48 -1.82 -16.01
C ASN A 49 -28.34 -2.92 -14.96
N LEU A 50 -27.16 -3.52 -14.90
CA LEU A 50 -26.85 -4.63 -14.01
C LEU A 50 -25.81 -4.20 -12.99
N ALA A 51 -26.06 -4.44 -11.71
CA ALA A 51 -25.00 -4.44 -10.70
C ALA A 51 -24.28 -5.79 -10.75
N ILE A 52 -22.96 -5.77 -10.81
CA ILE A 52 -22.13 -6.97 -10.83
C ILE A 52 -21.20 -7.02 -9.62
N SER A 53 -20.91 -8.22 -9.14
CA SER A 53 -19.92 -8.49 -8.10
C SER A 53 -19.22 -9.81 -8.37
N GLY A 54 -17.91 -9.83 -8.22
CA GLY A 54 -17.08 -11.02 -8.40
C GLY A 54 -15.99 -11.06 -7.33
N LEU A 55 -15.83 -12.22 -6.71
CA LEU A 55 -14.73 -12.51 -5.79
C LEU A 55 -14.04 -13.77 -6.27
N GLN A 56 -12.73 -13.68 -6.51
CA GLN A 56 -11.94 -14.79 -6.97
C GLN A 56 -10.68 -14.94 -6.12
N GLU A 57 -10.56 -16.09 -5.47
CA GLU A 57 -9.37 -16.46 -4.72
C GLU A 57 -8.46 -17.29 -5.60
N MET A 58 -7.20 -16.87 -5.74
CA MET A 58 -6.19 -17.59 -6.51
C MET A 58 -4.92 -17.74 -5.70
N ARG A 59 -4.34 -18.94 -5.72
CA ARG A 59 -3.05 -19.20 -5.10
C ARG A 59 -1.94 -18.99 -6.12
N VAL A 60 -1.02 -18.06 -5.83
CA VAL A 60 0.13 -17.75 -6.69
C VAL A 60 1.38 -17.85 -5.84
N ASN A 61 2.37 -18.65 -6.27
CA ASN A 61 3.65 -18.83 -5.55
C ASN A 61 3.47 -19.13 -4.05
N ALA A 62 2.59 -20.08 -3.74
CA ALA A 62 2.22 -20.48 -2.37
C ALA A 62 1.50 -19.42 -1.50
N GLU A 63 1.21 -18.24 -2.03
CA GLU A 63 0.46 -17.17 -1.36
C GLU A 63 -0.99 -17.10 -1.85
N MET A 64 -1.93 -16.90 -0.93
CA MET A 64 -3.35 -16.70 -1.27
C MET A 64 -3.60 -15.25 -1.66
N ARG A 65 -4.09 -15.05 -2.88
CA ARG A 65 -4.49 -13.75 -3.42
C ARG A 65 -6.00 -13.71 -3.59
N VAL A 66 -6.59 -12.57 -3.26
CA VAL A 66 -8.01 -12.31 -3.42
C VAL A 66 -8.17 -11.17 -4.43
N LEU A 67 -9.01 -11.43 -5.42
CA LEU A 67 -9.42 -10.46 -6.44
C LEU A 67 -10.90 -10.16 -6.25
N GLY A 68 -11.21 -8.89 -6.04
CA GLY A 68 -12.59 -8.39 -5.99
C GLY A 68 -12.86 -7.47 -7.16
N VAL A 69 -14.03 -7.61 -7.78
CA VAL A 69 -14.56 -6.68 -8.77
C VAL A 69 -16.01 -6.37 -8.46
N GLN A 70 -16.38 -5.10 -8.59
CA GLN A 70 -17.75 -4.62 -8.38
C GLN A 70 -18.00 -3.42 -9.29
N GLY A 71 -19.24 -3.25 -9.75
CA GLY A 71 -19.63 -2.10 -10.56
C GLY A 71 -20.98 -2.26 -11.22
N ILE A 72 -21.29 -1.32 -12.11
CA ILE A 72 -22.56 -1.28 -12.86
C ILE A 72 -22.27 -1.41 -14.35
N VAL A 73 -23.00 -2.28 -15.03
CA VAL A 73 -22.81 -2.61 -16.46
C VAL A 73 -24.12 -2.43 -17.21
N ARG A 74 -24.03 -1.99 -18.47
CA ARG A 74 -25.19 -1.94 -19.38
C ARG A 74 -25.23 -3.22 -20.21
N LEU A 75 -26.43 -3.74 -20.47
CA LEU A 75 -26.60 -4.98 -21.25
C LEU A 75 -25.87 -4.95 -22.61
N LYS A 76 -25.88 -3.80 -23.28
CA LYS A 76 -25.25 -3.59 -24.60
C LYS A 76 -23.71 -3.65 -24.59
N ASP A 77 -23.09 -3.52 -23.42
CA ASP A 77 -21.62 -3.55 -23.29
C ASP A 77 -21.10 -4.99 -23.10
N ILE A 78 -22.00 -5.96 -22.90
CA ILE A 78 -21.67 -7.38 -22.79
C ILE A 78 -21.43 -7.93 -24.19
N SER A 79 -20.23 -8.44 -24.43
CA SER A 79 -19.87 -9.08 -25.70
C SER A 79 -20.57 -10.44 -25.85
N THR A 80 -20.61 -10.95 -27.08
CA THR A 80 -21.23 -12.25 -27.43
C THR A 80 -20.63 -13.45 -26.69
N ASP A 81 -19.42 -13.30 -26.14
CA ASP A 81 -18.71 -14.28 -25.32
C ASP A 81 -18.93 -14.08 -23.81
N ASN A 82 -19.91 -13.27 -23.39
CA ASN A 82 -20.20 -12.92 -21.99
C ASN A 82 -19.03 -12.23 -21.27
N THR A 83 -18.22 -11.47 -22.00
CA THR A 83 -17.13 -10.68 -21.44
C THR A 83 -17.43 -9.19 -21.50
N ILE A 84 -16.90 -8.45 -20.53
CA ILE A 84 -17.06 -7.00 -20.40
C ILE A 84 -15.67 -6.44 -20.12
N ARG A 85 -15.27 -5.40 -20.85
CA ARG A 85 -13.99 -4.75 -20.58
C ARG A 85 -14.12 -3.75 -19.43
N TYR A 86 -13.02 -3.54 -18.72
CA TYR A 86 -12.98 -2.64 -17.56
C TYR A 86 -13.44 -1.21 -17.88
N ASP A 87 -13.10 -0.67 -19.06
CA ASP A 87 -13.51 0.65 -19.53
C ASP A 87 -15.02 0.83 -19.69
N GLN A 88 -15.77 -0.27 -19.74
CA GLN A 88 -17.22 -0.28 -19.94
C GLN A 88 -18.01 -0.46 -18.63
N ILE A 89 -17.32 -0.56 -17.50
CA ILE A 89 -17.94 -0.74 -16.17
C ILE A 89 -18.03 0.62 -15.48
N ALA A 90 -19.25 1.06 -15.17
CA ALA A 90 -19.47 2.27 -14.38
C ALA A 90 -19.19 2.00 -12.90
N GLU A 91 -18.57 2.98 -12.22
CA GLU A 91 -18.17 2.91 -10.81
C GLU A 91 -17.37 1.63 -10.46
N ALA A 92 -16.54 1.18 -11.39
CA ALA A 92 -15.76 -0.04 -11.25
C ALA A 92 -14.79 0.04 -10.06
N ARG A 93 -15.01 -0.82 -9.07
CA ARG A 93 -14.11 -1.02 -7.93
C ARG A 93 -13.40 -2.35 -8.10
N VAL A 94 -12.08 -2.30 -8.19
CA VAL A 94 -11.23 -3.50 -8.29
C VAL A 94 -10.31 -3.52 -7.10
N SER A 95 -10.30 -4.62 -6.36
CA SER A 95 -9.37 -4.87 -5.27
C SER A 95 -8.48 -6.05 -5.63
N TYR A 96 -7.18 -5.89 -5.36
CA TYR A 96 -6.20 -6.95 -5.42
C TYR A 96 -5.40 -6.92 -4.13
N GLY A 97 -5.46 -8.01 -3.37
CA GLY A 97 -4.80 -8.10 -2.08
C GLY A 97 -4.44 -9.53 -1.71
N GLY A 98 -3.60 -9.67 -0.70
CA GLY A 98 -3.47 -10.95 0.00
C GLY A 98 -4.67 -11.17 0.91
N ALA A 99 -5.04 -12.43 1.17
CA ALA A 99 -5.89 -12.77 2.29
C ALA A 99 -5.12 -12.42 3.58
N GLY A 100 -5.19 -11.16 4.01
CA GLY A 100 -4.41 -10.66 5.12
C GLY A 100 -4.79 -11.43 6.38
N ARG A 101 -3.81 -12.12 6.98
CA ARG A 101 -3.85 -12.29 8.43
C ARG A 101 -3.85 -10.87 8.98
N VAL A 102 -4.94 -10.46 9.61
CA VAL A 102 -5.00 -9.24 10.41
C VAL A 102 -3.76 -9.27 11.28
N SER A 103 -2.83 -8.35 11.03
CA SER A 103 -1.68 -8.18 11.89
C SER A 103 -2.26 -7.71 13.21
N GLU A 104 -2.45 -8.64 14.14
CA GLU A 104 -2.65 -8.31 15.55
C GLU A 104 -1.55 -7.31 15.89
N LEU A 105 -1.98 -6.12 16.28
CA LEU A 105 -1.11 -5.04 16.68
C LEU A 105 -0.08 -5.59 17.67
N GLN A 106 1.18 -5.72 17.23
CA GLN A 106 2.29 -5.70 18.16
C GLN A 106 2.22 -4.33 18.83
N GLN A 107 1.59 -4.26 20.00
CA GLN A 107 1.70 -3.13 20.90
C GLN A 107 2.88 -3.37 21.83
N PRO A 108 4.10 -2.91 21.54
CA PRO A 108 5.10 -2.73 22.58
C PRO A 108 4.99 -1.30 23.10
N ALA A 109 4.07 -1.04 24.02
CA ALA A 109 4.06 0.23 24.76
C ALA A 109 4.08 0.07 26.28
N LEU A 110 4.04 -1.16 26.81
CA LEU A 110 4.23 -1.40 28.25
C LEU A 110 5.73 -1.31 28.64
N LEU A 111 6.64 -1.75 27.76
CA LEU A 111 8.08 -1.73 28.02
C LEU A 111 8.68 -0.31 28.03
N HIS A 112 8.19 0.59 27.17
CA HIS A 112 8.63 2.00 27.16
C HIS A 112 8.19 2.75 28.43
N GLN A 113 7.00 2.43 28.96
CA GLN A 113 6.49 3.04 30.20
C GLN A 113 7.24 2.57 31.47
N LEU A 114 7.85 1.39 31.44
CA LEU A 114 8.71 0.91 32.53
C LEU A 114 10.10 1.55 32.48
N TYR A 115 10.67 1.76 31.29
CA TYR A 115 11.98 2.39 31.13
C TYR A 115 11.96 3.85 31.64
N ASP A 116 10.95 4.63 31.26
CA ASP A 116 10.78 6.02 31.74
C ASP A 116 10.43 6.12 33.24
N ARG A 117 10.01 5.03 33.90
CA ARG A 117 9.69 5.04 35.34
C ARG A 117 10.88 4.70 36.23
N VAL A 118 11.93 4.06 35.68
CA VAL A 118 13.06 3.55 36.46
C VAL A 118 14.32 4.40 36.31
N SER A 119 14.42 5.28 35.30
CA SER A 119 15.51 6.26 35.23
C SER A 119 15.03 7.71 35.41
N PRO A 120 14.84 8.18 36.65
CA PRO A 120 15.24 9.53 36.98
C PRO A 120 16.78 9.53 37.17
N PHE A 121 17.45 10.50 36.52
CA PHE A 121 18.90 10.78 36.48
C PHE A 121 19.69 10.13 35.34
#